data_AF-A0A3P7PVS0-F1
#
_entry.id   AF-A0A3P7PVS0-F1
#
_cell.length_a   1.000
_cell.length_b   1.000
_cell.length_c   1.000
_cell.angle_alpha   90.00
_cell.angle_beta   90.00
_cell.angle_gamma   90.00
#
_symmetry.space_group_name_H-M   'P 1'
#
loop_
_entity.id
_entity.type
_entity.pdbx_description
1 polymer ?
#
loop_
_entity_poly.entity_id
_entity_poly.type
_entity_poly.pdbx_seq_one_letter_code
_entity_poly.pdbx_strand_id
1 'polypeptide(L)'
;MKDQLIRKTRENSFETIRWILGLQADEKKIVKDFVLDKGMKSFLLHHRDLQLIESVQEKIEVLKRVMQKYDGDIKTINFEEVED
;
A
#
# COMPACT_ATOMS: atom_id res chain seq x y z
N MET A 1 21.63 -5.05 -6.96
CA MET A 1 20.74 -4.82 -8.13
C MET A 1 19.28 -5.16 -7.81
N LYS A 2 18.98 -6.33 -7.23
CA LYS A 2 17.62 -6.70 -6.81
C LYS A 2 17.00 -5.71 -5.81
N ASP A 3 17.74 -5.30 -4.78
CA ASP A 3 17.24 -4.41 -3.72
C ASP A 3 16.87 -3.02 -4.24
N GLN A 4 17.62 -2.51 -5.22
CA GLN A 4 17.29 -1.25 -5.89
C GLN A 4 16.02 -1.36 -6.74
N LEU A 5 15.81 -2.51 -7.37
CA LEU A 5 14.59 -2.78 -8.15
C LEU A 5 13.37 -2.90 -7.21
N ILE A 6 13.49 -3.65 -6.11
CA ILE A 6 12.45 -3.80 -5.08
C ILE A 6 12.06 -2.44 -4.53
N ARG A 7 13.05 -1.64 -4.12
CA ARG A 7 12.82 -0.30 -3.59
C ARG A 7 12.11 0.59 -4.61
N LYS A 8 12.54 0.57 -5.87
CA LYS A 8 11.90 1.35 -6.93
C LYS A 8 10.46 0.92 -7.17
N THR A 9 10.17 -0.39 -7.16
CA THR A 9 8.80 -0.90 -7.26
C THR A 9 7.94 -0.42 -6.09
N ARG A 10 8.43 -0.53 -4.85
CA ARG A 10 7.73 -0.04 -3.66
C ARG A 10 7.53 1.47 -3.67
N GLU A 11 8.50 2.25 -4.15
CA GLU A 11 8.37 3.71 -4.32
C GLU A 11 7.28 4.05 -5.34
N ASN A 12 7.21 3.34 -6.46
CA ASN A 12 6.14 3.51 -7.45
C ASN A 12 4.76 3.16 -6.87
N SER A 13 4.64 2.00 -6.20
CA SER A 13 3.41 1.58 -5.51
C SER A 13 2.95 2.63 -4.49
N PHE A 14 3.90 3.18 -3.73
CA PHE A 14 3.62 4.26 -2.79
C PHE A 14 3.07 5.52 -3.48
N GLU A 15 3.68 5.98 -4.57
CA GLU A 15 3.17 7.19 -5.25
C GLU A 15 1.78 6.95 -5.85
N THR A 16 1.50 5.75 -6.37
CA THR A 16 0.17 5.38 -6.84
C THR A 16 -0.85 5.40 -5.71
N ILE A 17 -0.57 4.76 -4.57
CA ILE A 17 -1.53 4.70 -3.46
C ILE A 17 -1.74 6.08 -2.81
N ARG A 18 -0.67 6.87 -2.71
CA ARG A 18 -0.73 8.26 -2.23
C ARG A 18 -1.70 9.08 -3.08
N TRP A 19 -1.63 8.94 -4.40
CA TRP A 19 -2.52 9.63 -5.33
C TRP A 19 -3.98 9.16 -5.19
N ILE A 20 -4.21 7.84 -5.17
CA ILE A 20 -5.56 7.26 -5.02
C ILE A 20 -6.23 7.70 -3.72
N LEU A 21 -5.50 7.66 -2.60
CA LEU A 21 -6.07 7.96 -1.28
C LEU A 21 -6.11 9.48 -0.98
N GLY A 22 -5.37 10.28 -1.76
CA GLY A 22 -5.25 11.72 -1.52
C GLY A 22 -4.56 12.05 -0.20
N LEU A 23 -3.50 11.32 0.14
CA LEU A 23 -2.81 11.43 1.44
C LEU A 23 -2.18 12.81 1.65
N GLN A 24 -2.37 13.35 2.85
CA GLN A 24 -1.78 14.59 3.34
C GLN A 24 -0.41 14.35 3.98
N ALA A 25 0.30 15.41 4.36
CA ALA A 25 1.71 15.36 4.76
C ALA A 25 2.04 14.30 5.84
N ASP A 26 1.24 14.21 6.90
CA ASP A 26 1.48 13.29 8.01
C ASP A 26 1.21 11.83 7.62
N GLU A 27 0.08 11.58 6.96
CA GLU A 27 -0.32 10.26 6.46
C GLU A 27 0.67 9.75 5.40
N LYS A 28 1.13 10.65 4.53
CA LYS A 28 2.09 10.38 3.46
C LYS A 28 3.34 9.75 4.03
N LYS A 29 3.87 10.28 5.15
CA LYS A 29 5.08 9.74 5.77
C LYS A 29 4.84 8.34 6.33
N ILE A 30 3.77 8.16 7.11
CA ILE A 30 3.43 6.88 7.74
C ILE A 30 3.26 5.77 6.68
N VAL A 31 2.47 6.06 5.63
CA VAL A 31 2.23 5.08 4.55
C VAL A 31 3.49 4.83 3.74
N LYS A 32 4.30 5.86 3.45
CA LYS A 32 5.56 5.70 2.71
C LYS A 32 6.52 4.78 3.44
N ASP A 33 6.75 5.04 4.72
CA ASP A 33 7.71 4.27 5.52
C ASP A 33 7.24 2.80 5.61
N PHE A 34 5.94 2.58 5.79
CA PHE A 34 5.39 1.22 5.83
C PHE A 34 5.47 0.48 4.50
N VAL A 35 5.08 1.11 3.38
CA VAL A 35 5.12 0.46 2.05
C VAL A 35 6.56 0.16 1.63
N LEU A 36 7.51 1.04 1.94
CA LEU A 36 8.91 0.80 1.63
C LEU A 36 9.52 -0.33 2.46
N ASP A 37 9.11 -0.48 3.73
CA ASP A 37 9.60 -1.55 4.61
C ASP A 37 8.90 -2.89 4.37
N LYS A 38 7.56 -2.89 4.32
CA LYS A 38 6.72 -4.11 4.33
C LYS A 38 6.01 -4.42 3.02
N GLY A 39 6.03 -3.50 2.05
CA GLY A 39 5.33 -3.68 0.78
C GLY A 39 3.83 -3.37 0.83
N MET A 40 3.25 -3.31 -0.36
CA MET A 40 1.87 -2.90 -0.63
C MET A 40 0.85 -3.94 -0.16
N LYS A 41 1.17 -5.24 -0.30
CA LYS A 41 0.29 -6.31 0.22
C LYS A 41 0.12 -6.19 1.72
N SER A 42 1.23 -6.03 2.44
CA SER A 42 1.21 -5.87 3.89
C SER A 42 0.43 -4.61 4.29
N PHE A 43 0.64 -3.50 3.56
CA PHE A 43 -0.10 -2.25 3.81
C PHE A 43 -1.62 -2.46 3.73
N LEU A 44 -2.12 -3.08 2.66
CA LEU A 44 -3.56 -3.31 2.50
C LEU A 44 -4.13 -4.24 3.58
N LEU A 45 -3.37 -5.25 4.01
CA LEU A 45 -3.82 -6.19 5.05
C LEU A 45 -3.79 -5.58 6.46
N HIS A 46 -2.82 -4.70 6.74
CA HIS A 46 -2.49 -4.23 8.09
C HIS A 46 -2.67 -2.72 8.29
N HIS A 47 -3.31 -2.00 7.35
CA HIS A 47 -3.52 -0.55 7.46
C HIS A 47 -4.19 -0.08 8.76
N ARG A 48 -5.03 -0.91 9.40
CA ARG A 48 -5.66 -0.57 10.69
C ARG A 48 -4.69 -0.47 11.86
N ASP A 49 -3.51 -1.07 11.74
CA ASP A 49 -2.45 -0.98 12.74
C ASP A 49 -1.67 0.36 12.61
N LEU A 50 -1.92 1.12 11.53
CA LEU A 50 -1.32 2.43 11.29
C LEU A 50 -2.14 3.53 11.96
N GLN A 51 -1.45 4.52 12.52
CA GLN A 51 -2.06 5.74 13.09
C GLN A 51 -2.52 6.70 11.98
N LEU A 52 -3.48 6.27 11.17
CA LEU A 52 -4.13 7.07 10.13
C LEU A 52 -5.50 7.53 10.63
N ILE A 53 -5.96 8.69 10.15
CA ILE A 53 -7.30 9.17 10.44
C ILE A 53 -8.35 8.24 9.83
N GLU A 54 -9.54 8.21 10.43
CA GLU A 54 -10.64 7.33 10.03
C GLU A 54 -10.99 7.43 8.56
N SER A 55 -11.05 8.65 8.01
CA SER A 55 -11.38 8.86 6.59
C SER A 55 -10.35 8.24 5.63
N VAL A 56 -9.09 8.12 6.03
CA VAL A 56 -8.07 7.42 5.23
C VAL A 56 -8.23 5.92 5.38
N GLN A 57 -8.48 5.43 6.59
CA GLN A 57 -8.76 4.00 6.83
C GLN A 57 -9.95 3.53 5.97
N GLU A 58 -11.03 4.30 5.91
CA GLU A 58 -12.20 4.01 5.09
C GLU A 58 -11.88 3.95 3.59
N LYS A 59 -11.08 4.91 3.08
CA LYS A 59 -10.65 4.90 1.67
C LYS A 59 -9.83 3.66 1.34
N ILE A 60 -8.99 3.19 2.27
CA ILE A 60 -8.21 1.96 2.09
C ILE A 60 -9.16 0.75 2.05
N GLU A 61 -10.17 0.67 2.92
CA GLU A 61 -11.16 -0.41 2.85
C GLU A 61 -11.99 -0.38 1.56
N VAL A 62 -12.33 0.81 1.04
CA VAL A 62 -12.95 0.95 -0.28
C VAL A 62 -12.04 0.39 -1.37
N LEU A 63 -10.77 0.79 -1.39
CA LEU A 63 -9.80 0.29 -2.36
C LEU A 63 -9.66 -1.23 -2.29
N LYS A 64 -9.55 -1.79 -1.07
CA LYS A 64 -9.47 -3.24 -0.86
C LYS A 64 -10.68 -3.96 -1.44
N ARG A 65 -11.90 -3.44 -1.22
CA ARG A 65 -13.12 -4.03 -1.80
C ARG A 65 -13.12 -3.99 -3.32
N VAL A 66 -12.64 -2.90 -3.92
CA VAL A 66 -12.50 -2.78 -5.38
C VAL A 66 -11.53 -3.84 -5.89
N MET A 67 -10.33 -3.94 -5.32
CA MET A 67 -9.35 -4.95 -5.72
C MET A 67 -9.89 -6.37 -5.53
N GLN A 68 -10.55 -6.64 -4.41
CA GLN A 68 -11.16 -7.94 -4.15
C GLN A 68 -12.24 -8.31 -5.17
N LYS A 69 -12.97 -7.31 -5.68
CA LYS A 69 -14.02 -7.52 -6.67
C LYS A 69 -13.46 -7.89 -8.05
N TYR A 70 -12.31 -7.35 -8.43
CA TYR A 70 -11.73 -7.53 -9.77
C TYR A 70 -10.62 -8.61 -9.82
N ASP A 71 -9.76 -8.66 -8.80
CA ASP A 71 -8.54 -9.46 -8.77
C ASP A 71 -8.59 -10.62 -7.76
N GLY A 72 -9.61 -10.68 -6.90
CA GLY A 72 -9.78 -11.75 -5.90
C GLY A 72 -9.10 -11.46 -4.56
N ASP A 73 -8.79 -12.49 -3.77
CA ASP A 73 -8.24 -12.29 -2.42
C ASP A 73 -6.89 -11.57 -2.48
N ILE A 74 -6.77 -10.43 -1.78
CA ILE A 74 -5.55 -9.62 -1.65
C ILE A 74 -4.33 -10.46 -1.25
N LYS A 75 -4.54 -11.50 -0.43
CA LYS A 75 -3.45 -12.41 -0.04
C LYS A 75 -2.79 -13.09 -1.25
N THR A 76 -3.58 -13.34 -2.30
CA THR A 76 -3.18 -14.06 -3.51
C THR A 76 -2.74 -13.14 -4.66
N ILE A 77 -3.07 -11.84 -4.59
CA ILE A 77 -2.62 -10.86 -5.59
C ILE A 77 -1.09 -10.75 -5.55
N ASN A 78 -0.45 -10.85 -6.72
CA ASN A 78 0.97 -10.56 -6.87
C ASN A 78 1.12 -9.06 -7.21
N PHE A 79 1.77 -8.32 -6.32
CA PHE A 79 2.03 -6.89 -6.49
C PHE A 79 3.35 -6.62 -7.24
N GLU A 80 3.96 -7.65 -7.84
CA GLU A 80 5.27 -7.58 -8.52
C GLU A 80 6.40 -7.09 -7.61
N GLU A 81 6.17 -7.14 -6.30
CA GLU A 81 7.18 -6.93 -5.29
C GLU A 81 8.07 -8.16 -5.32
N VAL A 82 9.28 -8.01 -5.87
CA VAL A 82 10.25 -9.11 -5.92
C VAL A 82 10.47 -9.55 -4.48
N GLU A 83 10.05 -10.78 -4.15
CA GLU A 83 10.32 -11.37 -2.84
C GLU A 83 11.85 -11.47 -2.67
N ASP A 84 12.33 -11.12 -1.48
CA ASP A 84 13.75 -11.27 -1.11
C ASP A 84 14.19 -12.74 -1.20
#